data_AF-A0A5K0VMF0-F1
#
_entry.id   AF-A0A5K0VMF0-F1
#
_cell.length_a   1.000
_cell.length_b   1.000
_cell.length_c   1.000
_cell.angle_alpha   90.00
_cell.angle_beta   90.00
_cell.angle_gamma   90.00
#
_symmetry.space_group_name_H-M   'P 1'
#
loop_
_entity.id
_entity.type
_entity.pdbx_description
1 polymer ?
#
loop_
_entity_poly.entity_id
_entity_poly.type
_entity_poly.pdbx_seq_one_letter_code
_entity_poly.pdbx_strand_id
1 'polypeptide(L)'
;EGVGYGARLIKDAVARLGRDYFQSFIDFGELNKDKELVPSQDVEDNFLVPDLEVNSWLGFQFHELDMGGGAPCAFMPSWIPMEGLVIIVPAPSQEKGKGGINVIVTLFREHAEAFRQIAHNIE
;
A
#
# COMPACT_ATOMS: atom_id res chain seq x y z
N GLU A 1 18.90 14.54 4.14
CA GLU A 1 18.64 13.38 3.29
C GLU A 1 17.14 13.09 3.34
N GLY A 2 16.34 13.86 2.58
CA GLY A 2 14.88 13.90 2.71
C GLY A 2 14.14 12.81 1.93
N VAL A 3 12.97 13.14 1.40
CA VAL A 3 12.07 12.21 0.67
C VAL A 3 12.79 11.46 -0.47
N GLY A 4 13.74 12.10 -1.14
CA GLY A 4 14.50 11.49 -2.24
C GLY A 4 15.34 10.27 -1.83
N TYR A 5 15.85 10.23 -0.59
CA TYR A 5 16.58 9.07 -0.08
C TYR A 5 15.65 7.89 0.15
N GLY A 6 14.50 8.13 0.80
CA GLY A 6 13.47 7.11 1.00
C GLY A 6 12.93 6.54 -0.31
N ALA A 7 12.63 7.41 -1.30
CA ALA A 7 12.18 6.98 -2.61
C ALA A 7 13.20 6.09 -3.33
N ARG A 8 14.51 6.39 -3.19
CA ARG A 8 15.58 5.57 -3.76
C ARG A 8 15.64 4.20 -3.09
N LEU A 9 15.56 4.12 -1.76
CA LEU A 9 15.55 2.85 -1.05
C LEU A 9 14.38 1.95 -1.49
N ILE A 10 13.18 2.52 -1.61
CA ILE A 10 11.99 1.79 -2.09
C ILE A 10 12.21 1.30 -3.52
N LYS A 11 12.68 2.17 -4.41
CA LYS A 11 12.97 1.81 -5.81
C LYS A 11 13.98 0.67 -5.90
N ASP A 12 15.09 0.78 -5.17
CA ASP A 12 16.18 -0.20 -5.20
C ASP A 12 15.73 -1.54 -4.59
N ALA A 13 14.85 -1.54 -3.59
CA ALA A 13 14.26 -2.75 -3.02
C ALA A 13 13.30 -3.43 -4.01
N VAL A 14 12.37 -2.67 -4.61
CA VAL A 14 11.42 -3.21 -5.60
C VAL A 14 12.15 -3.76 -6.84
N ALA A 15 13.22 -3.10 -7.30
CA ALA A 15 14.01 -3.55 -8.44
C ALA A 15 14.69 -4.93 -8.23
N ARG A 16 14.89 -5.35 -6.98
CA ARG A 16 15.45 -6.68 -6.64
C ARG A 16 14.41 -7.80 -6.72
N LEU A 17 13.12 -7.47 -6.72
CA LEU A 17 12.01 -8.43 -6.79
C LEU A 17 11.75 -8.88 -8.24
N GLY A 18 12.79 -9.42 -8.88
CA GLY A 18 12.74 -9.95 -10.24
C GLY A 18 12.31 -11.41 -10.29
N ARG A 19 12.35 -12.00 -11.49
CA ARG A 19 12.04 -13.42 -11.74
C ARG A 19 12.76 -14.36 -10.77
N ASP A 20 14.06 -14.15 -10.58
CA ASP A 20 14.90 -15.05 -9.78
C ASP A 20 14.51 -15.03 -8.30
N TYR A 21 14.11 -13.86 -7.79
CA TYR A 21 13.61 -13.73 -6.42
C TYR A 21 12.29 -14.50 -6.24
N PHE A 22 11.34 -14.33 -7.17
CA PHE A 22 10.07 -15.06 -7.11
C PHE A 22 10.26 -16.56 -7.24
N GLN A 23 11.16 -17.02 -8.12
CA GLN A 23 11.48 -18.44 -8.21
C GLN A 23 12.09 -18.95 -6.90
N SER A 24 13.05 -18.22 -6.31
CA SER A 24 13.64 -18.58 -5.02
C SER A 24 12.61 -18.64 -3.89
N PHE A 25 11.60 -17.77 -3.90
CA PHE A 25 10.52 -17.78 -2.91
C PHE A 25 9.64 -19.03 -3.05
N ILE A 26 9.30 -19.42 -4.29
CA ILE A 26 8.55 -20.65 -4.58
C ILE A 26 9.35 -21.88 -4.15
N ASP A 27 10.63 -21.93 -4.52
CA ASP A 27 11.53 -23.03 -4.17
C ASP A 27 11.70 -23.15 -2.65
N PHE A 28 11.80 -22.02 -1.94
CA PHE A 28 11.80 -21.99 -0.48
C PHE A 28 10.53 -22.63 0.10
N GLY A 29 9.35 -22.33 -0.46
CA GLY A 29 8.10 -22.97 -0.04
C GLY A 29 8.14 -24.49 -0.21
N GLU A 30 8.55 -24.98 -1.39
CA GLU A 30 8.61 -26.42 -1.67
C GLU A 30 9.62 -27.15 -0.77
N LEU A 31 10.79 -26.55 -0.53
CA LEU A 31 11.83 -27.12 0.34
C LEU A 31 11.43 -27.18 1.82
N ASN A 32 10.44 -26.39 2.24
CA ASN A 32 9.99 -26.30 3.62
C ASN A 32 8.54 -26.78 3.81
N LYS A 33 7.98 -27.53 2.85
CA LYS A 33 6.58 -28.00 2.89
C LYS A 33 6.20 -28.84 4.11
N ASP A 34 7.16 -29.54 4.69
CA ASP A 34 6.97 -30.37 5.88
C ASP A 34 7.12 -29.57 7.20
N LYS A 35 7.38 -28.27 7.11
CA LYS A 35 7.52 -27.36 8.26
C LYS A 35 6.24 -26.54 8.44
N GLU A 36 5.93 -26.27 9.70
CA GLU A 36 4.89 -25.31 10.06
C GLU A 36 5.46 -23.89 9.93
N LEU A 37 5.34 -23.32 8.73
CA LEU A 37 5.65 -21.92 8.48
C LEU A 37 4.46 -21.07 8.89
N VAL A 38 4.73 -19.94 9.55
CA VAL A 38 3.72 -18.93 9.85
C VAL A 38 3.85 -17.75 8.88
N PRO A 39 2.74 -17.07 8.53
CA PRO A 39 2.80 -15.82 7.81
C PRO A 39 3.71 -14.83 8.54
N SER A 40 4.52 -14.08 7.80
CA SER A 40 5.39 -13.06 8.39
C SER A 40 4.61 -11.86 8.94
N GLN A 41 3.38 -11.67 8.46
CA GLN A 41 2.44 -10.69 8.98
C GLN A 41 1.45 -11.42 9.88
N ASP A 42 1.55 -11.17 11.18
CA ASP A 42 0.57 -11.63 12.13
C ASP A 42 -0.63 -10.68 12.08
N VAL A 43 -1.78 -11.18 11.66
CA VAL A 43 -3.01 -10.39 11.51
C VAL A 43 -3.67 -10.16 12.88
N GLU A 44 -3.17 -10.81 13.94
CA GLU A 44 -3.72 -10.70 15.29
C GLU A 44 -3.40 -9.34 15.94
N ASP A 45 -2.23 -8.79 15.66
CA ASP A 45 -1.83 -7.47 16.16
C ASP A 45 -2.20 -6.39 15.13
N ASN A 46 -3.26 -5.63 15.41
CA ASN A 46 -3.74 -4.54 14.55
C ASN A 46 -2.80 -3.32 14.51
N PHE A 47 -1.49 -3.50 14.65
CA PHE A 47 -0.50 -2.43 14.61
C PHE A 47 0.83 -2.88 14.02
N LEU A 48 1.36 -2.07 13.11
CA LEU A 48 2.63 -2.33 12.43
C LEU A 48 3.80 -1.56 13.03
N VAL A 49 3.57 -0.70 14.04
CA VAL A 49 4.60 0.21 14.58
C VAL A 49 5.83 -0.57 15.09
N PRO A 50 7.06 -0.22 14.66
CA PRO A 50 7.46 0.99 13.92
C PRO A 50 7.42 0.89 12.38
N ASP A 51 7.00 -0.26 11.83
CA ASP A 51 6.87 -0.52 10.41
C ASP A 51 5.55 0.05 9.83
N LEU A 52 5.45 0.05 8.50
CA LEU A 52 4.28 0.51 7.73
C LEU A 52 3.98 -0.48 6.60
N GLU A 53 2.70 -0.65 6.29
CA GLU A 53 2.25 -1.34 5.08
C GLU A 53 1.68 -0.34 4.09
N VAL A 54 2.19 -0.31 2.87
CA VAL A 54 1.76 0.62 1.83
C VAL A 54 1.18 -0.14 0.64
N ASN A 55 -0.14 -0.04 0.47
CA ASN A 55 -0.89 -0.69 -0.58
C ASN A 55 -1.25 0.30 -1.69
N SER A 56 -0.62 0.14 -2.85
CA SER A 56 -0.93 0.93 -4.04
C SER A 56 -2.03 0.28 -4.88
N TRP A 57 -3.20 0.91 -4.90
CA TRP A 57 -4.35 0.50 -5.71
C TRP A 57 -4.43 1.27 -7.04
N LEU A 58 -3.40 2.04 -7.36
CA LEU A 58 -3.32 2.82 -8.60
C LEU A 58 -3.26 1.94 -9.87
N GLY A 59 -2.78 0.70 -9.74
CA GLY A 59 -2.75 -0.25 -10.85
C GLY A 59 -4.11 -0.87 -11.20
N PHE A 60 -5.09 -0.77 -10.29
CA PHE A 60 -6.41 -1.33 -10.52
C PHE A 60 -7.24 -0.44 -11.45
N GLN A 61 -7.79 -1.05 -12.49
CA GLN A 61 -8.60 -0.37 -13.50
C GLN A 61 -10.07 -0.29 -13.04
N PHE A 62 -10.33 0.29 -11.86
CA PHE A 62 -11.70 0.35 -11.30
C PHE A 62 -12.70 1.09 -12.21
N HIS A 63 -12.21 1.99 -13.05
CA HIS A 63 -13.02 2.69 -14.04
C HIS A 63 -13.49 1.80 -15.20
N GLU A 64 -12.93 0.61 -15.38
CA GLU A 64 -13.37 -0.37 -16.38
C GLU A 64 -14.48 -1.28 -15.83
N LEU A 65 -14.79 -1.22 -14.53
CA LEU A 65 -15.84 -2.02 -13.92
C LEU A 65 -17.22 -1.48 -14.30
N ASP A 66 -17.82 -2.02 -15.36
CA ASP A 66 -19.19 -1.68 -15.77
C ASP A 66 -20.08 -2.92 -15.79
N MET A 67 -21.11 -2.93 -14.93
CA MET A 67 -22.11 -4.01 -14.86
C MET A 67 -23.38 -3.69 -15.67
N GLY A 68 -23.29 -2.76 -16.63
CA GLY A 68 -24.40 -2.29 -17.46
C GLY A 68 -25.02 -0.97 -16.99
N GLY A 69 -24.40 -0.28 -16.04
CA GLY A 69 -24.87 0.97 -15.44
C GLY A 69 -23.88 2.14 -15.54
N GLY A 70 -22.73 1.92 -16.17
CA GLY A 70 -21.60 2.84 -16.19
C GLY A 70 -20.56 2.52 -15.11
N ALA A 71 -19.39 3.13 -15.25
CA ALA A 71 -18.27 2.97 -14.33
C ALA A 71 -18.57 3.55 -12.93
N PRO A 72 -17.88 3.08 -11.87
CA PRO A 72 -18.05 3.58 -10.52
C PRO A 72 -17.61 5.05 -10.43
N CYS A 73 -18.38 5.87 -9.73
CA CYS A 73 -18.02 7.27 -9.51
C CYS A 73 -16.92 7.46 -8.45
N ALA A 74 -16.73 6.48 -7.57
CA ALA A 74 -15.68 6.48 -6.55
C ALA A 74 -15.34 5.03 -6.13
N PHE A 75 -14.13 4.85 -5.60
CA PHE A 75 -13.69 3.61 -4.95
C PHE A 75 -12.99 3.96 -3.64
N MET A 76 -13.32 3.23 -2.57
CA MET A 76 -12.75 3.43 -1.24
C MET A 76 -12.58 2.08 -0.55
N PRO A 77 -11.47 1.84 0.16
CA PRO A 77 -11.36 0.69 1.06
C PRO A 77 -12.47 0.73 2.13
N SER A 78 -12.87 -0.45 2.60
CA SER A 78 -13.62 -0.55 3.85
C SER A 78 -12.77 -0.03 5.02
N TRP A 79 -13.39 0.17 6.19
CA TRP A 79 -12.65 0.50 7.41
C TRP A 79 -11.74 -0.67 7.81
N ILE A 80 -10.43 -0.44 7.83
CA ILE A 80 -9.40 -1.39 8.26
C ILE A 80 -8.62 -0.73 9.42
N PRO A 81 -8.88 -1.12 10.68
CA PRO A 81 -8.30 -0.48 11.86
C PRO A 81 -6.88 -1.00 12.16
N MET A 82 -6.02 -1.07 11.14
CA MET A 82 -4.62 -1.50 11.29
C MET A 82 -3.71 -0.28 11.35
N GLU A 83 -3.09 -0.03 12.51
CA GLU A 83 -2.16 1.07 12.71
C GLU A 83 -0.96 0.93 11.78
N GLY A 84 -0.63 1.99 11.04
CA GLY A 84 0.48 1.99 10.09
C GLY A 84 0.12 1.51 8.68
N LEU A 85 -1.16 1.25 8.40
CA LEU A 85 -1.64 0.96 7.04
C LEU A 85 -1.81 2.26 6.23
N VAL A 86 -1.24 2.26 5.03
CA VAL A 86 -1.37 3.31 4.02
C VAL A 86 -1.97 2.71 2.75
N ILE A 87 -3.09 3.25 2.28
CA ILE A 87 -3.72 2.84 1.01
C ILE A 87 -3.72 4.03 0.07
N ILE A 88 -3.13 3.85 -1.12
CA ILE A 88 -3.09 4.87 -2.17
C ILE A 88 -4.11 4.49 -3.25
N VAL A 89 -5.11 5.33 -3.48
CA VAL A 89 -6.17 5.11 -4.48
C VAL A 89 -6.24 6.27 -5.48
N PRO A 90 -6.71 6.02 -6.72
CA PRO A 90 -7.00 7.10 -7.65
C PRO A 90 -8.05 8.05 -7.07
N ALA A 91 -7.83 9.36 -7.16
CA ALA A 91 -8.86 10.32 -6.76
C ALA A 91 -10.00 10.29 -7.80
N PRO A 92 -11.28 10.32 -7.35
CA PRO A 92 -12.41 10.47 -8.24
C PRO A 92 -12.26 11.74 -9.09
N SER A 93 -12.35 11.61 -10.41
CA SER A 93 -12.36 12.76 -11.31
C SER A 93 -13.37 12.55 -12.42
N GLN A 94 -14.20 13.57 -12.65
CA GLN A 94 -15.17 13.60 -13.74
C GLN A 94 -14.50 13.98 -15.07
N GLU A 95 -13.29 14.53 -15.04
CA GLU A 95 -12.55 14.97 -16.22
C GLU A 95 -11.41 13.99 -16.55
N LYS A 96 -11.46 13.39 -17.75
CA LYS A 96 -10.39 12.54 -18.26
C LYS A 96 -9.05 13.29 -18.23
N GLY A 97 -8.08 12.75 -17.50
CA GLY A 97 -6.71 13.29 -17.44
C GLY A 97 -6.43 14.31 -16.34
N LYS A 98 -7.42 14.74 -15.54
CA LYS A 98 -7.22 15.55 -14.32
C LYS A 98 -7.41 14.68 -13.08
N GLY A 99 -6.58 13.63 -12.96
CA GLY A 99 -6.61 12.71 -11.83
C GLY A 99 -5.63 13.15 -10.73
N GLY A 100 -6.08 13.06 -9.48
CA GLY A 100 -5.21 13.10 -8.30
C GLY A 100 -5.03 11.71 -7.69
N ILE A 101 -4.41 11.66 -6.53
CA ILE A 101 -4.39 10.46 -5.67
C ILE A 101 -4.98 10.81 -4.31
N ASN A 102 -5.72 9.88 -3.73
CA ASN A 102 -6.09 9.94 -2.33
C ASN A 102 -5.17 8.98 -1.56
N VAL A 103 -4.59 9.47 -0.47
CA VAL A 103 -3.77 8.66 0.46
C VAL A 103 -4.55 8.51 1.76
N ILE A 104 -4.96 7.28 2.06
CA ILE A 104 -5.70 6.93 3.27
C ILE A 104 -4.70 6.33 4.25
N VAL A 105 -4.57 6.94 5.42
CA VAL A 105 -3.58 6.55 6.43
C VAL A 105 -4.31 6.23 7.73
N THR A 106 -4.13 5.02 8.25
CA THR A 106 -4.65 4.61 9.56
C THR A 106 -3.58 4.85 10.62
N LEU A 107 -3.84 5.80 11.51
CA LEU A 107 -2.96 6.20 12.60
C LEU A 107 -3.74 6.38 13.91
N PHE A 108 -3.09 6.14 15.04
CA PHE A 108 -3.54 6.52 16.35
C PHE A 108 -3.64 8.04 16.38
N ARG A 109 -4.54 8.55 17.22
CA ARG A 109 -4.91 9.95 17.21
C ARG A 109 -3.69 10.87 17.38
N GLU A 110 -2.80 10.51 18.29
CA GLU A 110 -1.58 11.23 18.61
C GLU A 110 -0.61 11.25 17.40
N HIS A 111 -0.46 10.11 16.72
CA HIS A 111 0.36 10.00 15.51
C HIS A 111 -0.25 10.76 14.33
N ALA A 112 -1.58 10.74 14.17
CA ALA A 112 -2.29 11.46 13.13
C ALA A 112 -2.15 12.99 13.30
N GLU A 113 -2.19 13.48 14.54
CA GLU A 113 -1.99 14.89 14.85
C GLU A 113 -0.56 15.33 14.50
N ALA A 114 0.45 14.52 14.81
CA ALA A 114 1.83 14.77 14.40
C ALA A 114 2.00 14.70 12.88
N PHE A 115 1.43 13.68 12.23
CA PHE A 115 1.51 13.49 10.78
C PHE A 115 0.96 14.69 10.01
N ARG A 116 -0.16 15.28 10.45
CA ARG A 116 -0.75 16.48 9.82
C ARG A 116 0.19 17.69 9.82
N GLN A 117 1.08 17.80 10.81
CA GLN A 117 2.04 18.90 10.89
C GLN A 117 3.19 18.74 9.91
N ILE A 118 3.55 17.49 9.55
CA ILE A 118 4.71 17.19 8.71
C ILE A 118 4.35 16.80 7.27
N ALA A 119 3.11 16.35 7.00
CA ALA A 119 2.71 15.77 5.71
C ALA A 119 2.83 16.72 4.51
N HIS A 120 2.81 18.03 4.74
CA HIS A 120 2.96 19.04 3.69
C HIS A 120 4.37 19.59 3.58
N ASN A 121 5.30 19.13 4.43
CA ASN A 121 6.67 19.60 4.42
C ASN A 121 7.52 18.70 3.53
N ILE A 122 7.67 19.10 2.27
CA ILE A 122 8.50 18.42 1.27
C ILE A 122 9.81 19.19 1.14
N GLU A 123 10.73 19.00 2.10
CA GLU A 123 12.14 19.36 1.96
C GLU A 123 12.96 18.23 1.32
#